data_AF-A0A1D6GAV7-F1
#
_entry.id   AF-A0A1D6GAV7-F1
#
_cell.length_a   1.000
_cell.length_b   1.000
_cell.length_c   1.000
_cell.angle_alpha   90.00
_cell.angle_beta   90.00
_cell.angle_gamma   90.00
#
_symmetry.space_group_name_H-M   'P 1'
#
loop_
_entity.id
_entity.type
_entity.pdbx_description
1 polymer ?
#
loop_
_entity_poly.entity_id
_entity_poly.type
_entity_poly.pdbx_seq_one_letter_code
_entity_poly.pdbx_strand_id
1 'polypeptide(L)'
;MHFSQGDGEVSFCGAIEMSGFLELKCEIIRGGMKEYLTPVGPTPLHVNPIFEIGPVEPRFSEWLVFEGISVDESGKQHFLDASVAYKRAVLNAIEYIARFGYSKEQVYLLLSCCPCEGRISGIVDSPNAVATIAIPTAIFDQDIKPKHLRGRPGPKLIRLPDLLSCSNNGHIPVTQDQSGTRAS
;
A
#
# COMPACT_ATOMS: atom_id res chain seq x y z
N MET A 1 -2.26 0.62 17.11
CA MET A 1 -3.08 -0.42 16.45
C MET A 1 -3.59 0.17 15.17
N HIS A 2 -3.76 -0.64 14.13
CA HIS A 2 -4.23 -0.13 12.84
C HIS A 2 -5.70 -0.51 12.67
N PHE A 3 -6.55 0.48 12.39
CA PHE A 3 -7.94 0.21 12.01
C PHE A 3 -8.00 -0.41 10.61
N SER A 4 -7.13 0.06 9.72
CA SER A 4 -6.94 -0.44 8.37
C SER A 4 -5.54 -0.07 7.88
N GLN A 5 -4.94 -0.92 7.05
CA GLN A 5 -3.64 -0.72 6.44
C GLN A 5 -3.61 -1.40 5.07
N GLY A 6 -2.96 -0.78 4.10
CA GLY A 6 -2.62 -1.38 2.82
C GLY A 6 -1.24 -2.02 2.82
N ASP A 7 -1.07 -3.08 2.02
CA ASP A 7 0.20 -3.79 1.96
C ASP A 7 1.38 -2.88 1.62
N GLY A 8 2.42 -3.00 2.44
CA GLY A 8 3.66 -2.21 2.35
C GLY A 8 3.64 -0.90 3.13
N GLU A 9 2.50 -0.44 3.66
CA GLU A 9 2.38 0.82 4.42
C GLU A 9 3.15 1.96 3.76
N VAL A 10 2.82 2.22 2.49
CA VAL A 10 3.68 2.97 1.58
C VAL A 10 3.97 4.40 2.03
N SER A 11 3.11 5.00 2.86
CA SER A 11 3.33 6.34 3.42
C SER A 11 4.13 6.37 4.73
N PHE A 12 4.62 5.21 5.20
CA PHE A 12 5.32 4.98 6.46
C PHE A 12 4.50 5.26 7.72
N CYS A 13 3.90 6.46 7.83
CA CYS A 13 2.92 6.81 8.84
C CYS A 13 1.57 7.01 8.15
N GLY A 14 0.93 5.92 7.74
CA GLY A 14 -0.40 6.05 7.13
C GLY A 14 -1.17 4.76 6.95
N ALA A 15 -0.99 3.80 7.85
CA ALA A 15 -2.18 3.09 8.30
C ALA A 15 -3.18 4.07 8.94
N ILE A 16 -4.40 3.62 9.23
CA ILE A 16 -5.31 4.37 10.09
C ILE A 16 -4.93 4.05 11.54
N GLU A 17 -4.06 4.90 12.09
CA GLU A 17 -3.54 4.77 13.44
C GLU A 17 -4.60 5.05 14.50
N MET A 18 -4.71 4.13 15.48
CA MET A 18 -5.66 4.28 16.57
C MET A 18 -5.15 3.69 17.89
N SER A 19 -5.66 4.28 18.97
CA SER A 19 -5.68 3.68 20.30
C SER A 19 -6.85 2.71 20.45
N GLY A 20 -6.77 1.80 21.42
CA GLY A 20 -7.85 0.87 21.76
C GLY A 20 -7.32 -0.27 22.62
N PHE A 21 -7.96 -1.44 22.55
CA PHE A 21 -7.64 -2.59 23.42
C PHE A 21 -7.57 -3.91 22.64
N LEU A 22 -6.87 -4.88 23.20
CA LEU A 22 -6.74 -6.25 22.69
C LEU A 22 -7.10 -7.21 23.83
N GLU A 23 -7.91 -8.22 23.53
CA GLU A 23 -8.13 -9.37 24.41
C GLU A 23 -7.30 -10.54 23.86
N LEU A 24 -6.36 -11.05 24.66
CA LEU A 24 -5.39 -12.05 24.22
C LEU A 24 -5.46 -13.29 25.10
N LYS A 25 -5.42 -14.46 24.45
CA LYS A 25 -5.20 -15.75 25.11
C LYS A 25 -3.80 -16.24 24.74
N CYS A 26 -2.95 -16.45 25.74
CA CYS A 26 -1.60 -16.97 25.54
C CYS A 26 -1.49 -18.41 26.03
N GLU A 27 -0.93 -19.27 25.20
CA GLU A 27 -0.59 -20.66 25.53
C GLU A 27 0.88 -20.93 25.19
N ILE A 28 1.49 -21.90 25.87
CA ILE A 28 2.91 -22.24 25.68
C ILE A 28 3.03 -23.66 25.14
N ILE A 29 3.64 -23.79 23.96
CA ILE A 29 4.06 -25.07 23.39
C ILE A 29 5.51 -25.32 23.79
N ARG A 30 5.73 -26.11 24.84
CA ARG A 30 7.10 -26.44 25.29
C ARG A 30 7.83 -27.22 24.19
N GLY A 31 8.98 -26.71 23.77
CA GLY A 31 9.75 -27.32 22.67
C GLY A 31 9.24 -26.98 21.26
N GLY A 32 8.20 -26.14 21.12
CA GLY A 32 7.56 -25.87 19.83
C GLY A 32 8.48 -25.32 18.74
N MET A 33 9.51 -24.52 19.09
CA MET A 33 10.50 -24.07 18.12
C MET A 33 11.25 -25.24 17.47
N LYS A 34 11.65 -26.26 18.25
CA LYS A 34 12.37 -27.43 17.73
C LYS A 34 11.46 -28.33 16.89
N GLU A 35 10.19 -28.42 17.25
CA GLU A 35 9.21 -29.29 16.60
C GLU A 35 8.67 -28.71 15.29
N TYR A 36 8.39 -27.40 15.25
CA TYR A 36 7.69 -26.76 14.14
C TYR A 36 8.52 -25.72 13.36
N LEU A 37 9.53 -25.09 13.98
CA LEU A 37 10.31 -24.03 13.35
C LEU A 37 11.70 -24.55 12.98
N THR A 38 11.76 -25.37 11.93
CA THR A 38 13.04 -25.83 11.37
C THR A 38 13.88 -24.62 10.95
N PRO A 39 15.09 -24.42 11.51
CA PRO A 39 15.93 -23.28 11.13
C PRO A 39 16.36 -23.37 9.67
N VAL A 40 16.13 -22.29 8.92
CA VAL A 40 16.56 -22.15 7.52
C VAL A 40 17.68 -21.11 7.47
N GLY A 41 18.87 -21.51 7.90
CA GLY A 41 20.05 -20.65 7.95
C GLY A 41 21.13 -21.16 8.91
N PRO A 42 22.23 -20.40 9.10
CA PRO A 42 23.41 -20.86 9.83
C PRO A 42 23.22 -20.99 11.35
N THR A 43 22.13 -20.47 11.94
CA THR A 43 21.92 -20.51 13.39
C THR A 43 20.52 -20.99 13.76
N PRO A 44 20.31 -21.51 14.99
CA PRO A 44 18.99 -21.91 15.48
C PRO A 44 17.94 -20.78 15.53
N LEU A 45 18.36 -19.52 15.40
CA LEU A 45 17.47 -18.36 15.38
C LEU A 45 17.06 -17.94 13.96
N HIS A 46 17.45 -18.67 12.92
CA HIS A 46 16.98 -18.46 11.55
C HIS A 46 15.58 -19.04 11.36
N VAL A 47 14.64 -18.50 12.13
CA VAL A 47 13.23 -18.86 12.15
C VAL A 47 12.40 -17.58 12.19
N ASN A 48 11.24 -17.61 11.54
CA ASN A 48 10.30 -16.49 11.54
C ASN A 48 8.99 -16.92 12.25
N PRO A 49 8.23 -15.99 12.85
CA PRO A 49 6.91 -16.28 13.35
C PRO A 49 6.01 -16.83 12.24
N ILE A 50 5.14 -17.77 12.60
CA ILE A 50 4.04 -18.25 11.77
C ILE A 50 2.74 -17.95 12.49
N PHE A 51 1.68 -17.67 11.74
CA PHE A 51 0.37 -17.34 12.29
C PHE A 51 -0.73 -17.84 11.36
N GLU A 52 -1.89 -18.14 11.95
CA GLU A 52 -3.13 -18.36 11.22
C GLU A 52 -3.91 -17.06 11.21
N ILE A 53 -4.55 -16.75 10.08
CA ILE A 53 -5.40 -15.55 9.96
C ILE A 53 -6.72 -15.76 10.72
N GLY A 54 -7.32 -14.65 11.15
CA GLY A 54 -8.64 -14.67 11.78
C GLY A 54 -9.74 -15.10 10.80
N PRO A 55 -10.85 -15.69 11.29
CA PRO A 55 -11.96 -16.12 10.43
C PRO A 55 -12.80 -14.97 9.86
N VAL A 56 -12.55 -13.73 10.30
CA VAL A 56 -13.28 -12.53 9.89
C VAL A 56 -12.30 -11.60 9.17
N GLU A 57 -12.54 -11.40 7.88
CA GLU A 57 -11.78 -10.48 7.02
C GLU A 57 -12.76 -9.72 6.10
N PRO A 58 -12.47 -8.47 5.74
CA PRO A 58 -13.22 -7.78 4.69
C PRO A 58 -12.97 -8.47 3.34
N ARG A 59 -13.98 -9.17 2.81
CA ARG A 59 -13.88 -9.89 1.54
C ARG A 59 -14.32 -9.02 0.36
N PHE A 60 -13.42 -8.76 -0.56
CA PHE A 60 -13.70 -8.08 -1.82
C PHE A 60 -13.68 -9.05 -2.99
N SER A 61 -14.65 -8.92 -3.90
CA SER A 61 -14.80 -9.78 -5.08
C SER A 61 -14.16 -9.22 -6.34
N GLU A 62 -13.96 -7.90 -6.41
CA GLU A 62 -13.50 -7.21 -7.61
C GLU A 62 -12.31 -6.31 -7.28
N TRP A 63 -11.26 -6.44 -8.09
CA TRP A 63 -9.97 -5.79 -7.89
C TRP A 63 -9.50 -5.13 -9.17
N LEU A 64 -8.91 -3.95 -9.06
CA LEU A 64 -8.14 -3.32 -10.13
C LEU A 64 -6.66 -3.46 -9.81
N VAL A 65 -5.91 -4.14 -10.67
CA VAL A 65 -4.52 -4.53 -10.42
C VAL A 65 -3.58 -3.67 -11.25
N PHE A 66 -2.55 -3.12 -10.61
CA PHE A 66 -1.49 -2.34 -11.23
C PHE A 66 -0.18 -3.08 -11.10
N GLU A 67 0.60 -3.09 -12.17
CA GLU A 67 1.87 -3.79 -12.27
C GLU A 67 3.04 -2.81 -12.26
N GLY A 68 4.17 -3.25 -11.73
CA GLY A 68 5.45 -2.62 -11.88
C GLY A 68 6.57 -3.64 -12.04
N ILE A 69 7.65 -3.20 -12.68
CA ILE A 69 8.86 -3.99 -12.96
C ILE A 69 10.10 -3.29 -12.39
N SER A 70 11.22 -3.99 -12.33
CA SER A 70 12.52 -3.48 -11.83
C SER A 70 13.19 -2.41 -12.71
N VAL A 71 12.41 -1.47 -13.25
CA VAL A 71 12.88 -0.31 -14.02
C VAL A 71 12.36 0.95 -13.33
N ASP A 72 13.27 1.81 -12.87
CA ASP A 72 12.91 2.98 -12.06
C ASP A 72 12.35 4.16 -12.87
N GLU A 73 12.03 5.27 -12.18
CA GLU A 73 11.47 6.48 -12.79
C GLU A 73 12.39 7.14 -13.84
N SER A 74 13.71 6.91 -13.74
CA SER A 74 14.69 7.43 -14.69
C SER A 74 14.88 6.52 -15.90
N GLY A 75 14.22 5.36 -15.93
CA GLY A 75 14.40 4.33 -16.95
C GLY A 75 15.61 3.43 -16.69
N LYS A 76 16.24 3.50 -15.52
CA LYS A 76 17.37 2.64 -15.18
C LYS A 76 16.86 1.24 -14.81
N GLN A 77 17.49 0.24 -15.41
CA GLN A 77 17.28 -1.17 -15.11
C GLN A 77 17.95 -1.57 -13.79
N HIS A 78 17.21 -2.26 -12.93
CA HIS A 78 17.68 -2.92 -11.72
C HIS A 78 17.54 -4.44 -11.86
N PHE A 79 18.35 -5.22 -11.15
CA PHE A 79 18.36 -6.67 -11.28
C PHE A 79 17.49 -7.33 -10.22
N LEU A 80 16.35 -7.91 -10.64
CA LEU A 80 15.39 -8.63 -9.79
C LEU A 80 14.99 -7.84 -8.52
N ASP A 81 14.88 -6.52 -8.64
CA ASP A 81 14.54 -5.63 -7.53
C ASP A 81 13.01 -5.53 -7.39
N ALA A 82 12.47 -6.28 -6.42
CA ALA A 82 11.06 -6.28 -6.09
C ALA A 82 10.59 -4.97 -5.43
N SER A 83 11.49 -4.24 -4.75
CA SER A 83 11.17 -2.96 -4.12
C SER A 83 10.93 -1.89 -5.17
N VAL A 84 11.80 -1.82 -6.18
CA VAL A 84 11.59 -0.96 -7.36
C VAL A 84 10.32 -1.37 -8.08
N ALA A 85 10.13 -2.66 -8.35
CA ALA A 85 8.91 -3.15 -9.00
C ALA A 85 7.64 -2.73 -8.24
N TYR A 86 7.61 -2.86 -6.91
CA TYR A 86 6.45 -2.49 -6.11
C TYR A 86 6.22 -0.97 -6.11
N LYS A 87 7.28 -0.17 -5.99
CA LYS A 87 7.22 1.30 -6.14
C LYS A 87 6.60 1.70 -7.47
N ARG A 88 6.98 1.04 -8.57
CA ARG A 88 6.41 1.30 -9.91
C ARG A 88 4.92 0.96 -9.98
N ALA A 89 4.50 -0.16 -9.37
CA ALA A 89 3.09 -0.54 -9.30
C ALA A 89 2.25 0.52 -8.54
N VAL A 90 2.76 1.00 -7.41
CA VAL A 90 2.14 2.06 -6.60
C VAL A 90 2.02 3.37 -7.38
N LEU A 91 3.09 3.80 -8.05
CA LEU A 91 3.07 5.02 -8.86
C LEU A 91 2.08 4.91 -10.03
N ASN A 92 2.01 3.75 -10.69
CA ASN A 92 1.04 3.50 -11.75
C ASN A 92 -0.41 3.60 -11.23
N ALA A 93 -0.69 3.07 -10.04
CA ALA A 93 -1.98 3.20 -9.39
C ALA A 93 -2.33 4.66 -9.06
N ILE A 94 -1.37 5.41 -8.51
CA ILE A 94 -1.53 6.84 -8.19
C ILE A 94 -1.89 7.65 -9.44
N GLU A 95 -1.11 7.49 -10.52
CA GLU A 95 -1.36 8.21 -11.78
C GLU A 95 -2.70 7.85 -12.41
N TYR A 96 -3.13 6.58 -12.29
CA TYR A 96 -4.40 6.14 -12.83
C TYR A 96 -5.58 6.73 -12.05
N ILE A 97 -5.60 6.58 -10.72
CA ILE A 97 -6.70 7.02 -9.87
C ILE A 97 -6.79 8.55 -9.84
N ALA A 98 -5.67 9.26 -9.96
CA ALA A 98 -5.67 10.73 -10.07
C ALA A 98 -6.48 11.24 -11.28
N ARG A 99 -6.60 10.47 -12.36
CA ARG A 99 -7.46 10.81 -13.53
C ARG A 99 -8.95 10.86 -13.19
N PHE A 100 -9.34 10.38 -12.03
CA PHE A 100 -10.72 10.38 -11.51
C PHE A 100 -10.97 11.54 -10.55
N GLY A 101 -10.11 12.57 -10.55
CA GLY A 101 -10.28 13.81 -9.80
C GLY A 101 -9.71 13.78 -8.38
N TYR A 102 -9.04 12.71 -7.97
CA TYR A 102 -8.26 12.68 -6.73
C TYR A 102 -6.93 13.41 -6.92
N SER A 103 -6.44 14.09 -5.88
CA SER A 103 -5.04 14.53 -5.85
C SER A 103 -4.12 13.31 -5.68
N LYS A 104 -2.87 13.41 -6.11
CA LYS A 104 -1.91 12.31 -5.98
C LYS A 104 -1.64 11.97 -4.51
N GLU A 105 -1.63 12.98 -3.65
CA GLU A 105 -1.46 12.86 -2.21
C GLU A 105 -2.64 12.14 -1.56
N GLN A 106 -3.87 12.43 -2.00
CA GLN A 106 -5.06 11.70 -1.56
C GLN A 106 -4.96 10.21 -1.92
N VAL A 107 -4.53 9.90 -3.15
CA VAL A 107 -4.36 8.50 -3.55
C VAL A 107 -3.22 7.85 -2.78
N TYR A 108 -2.10 8.53 -2.59
CA TYR A 108 -0.96 8.00 -1.84
C TYR A 108 -1.34 7.62 -0.40
N LEU A 109 -2.05 8.50 0.32
CA LEU A 109 -2.57 8.19 1.65
C LEU A 109 -3.65 7.08 1.61
N LEU A 110 -4.52 7.10 0.60
CA LEU A 110 -5.51 6.04 0.40
C LEU A 110 -4.85 4.66 0.27
N LEU A 111 -3.80 4.52 -0.53
CA LEU A 111 -3.10 3.25 -0.76
C LEU A 111 -2.37 2.76 0.49
N SER A 112 -2.01 3.63 1.42
CA SER A 112 -1.42 3.20 2.69
C SER A 112 -2.47 2.73 3.71
N CYS A 113 -3.71 3.19 3.59
CA CYS A 113 -4.80 2.87 4.52
C CYS A 113 -5.76 1.79 4.03
N CYS A 114 -6.05 1.76 2.73
CA CYS A 114 -7.09 0.89 2.18
C CYS A 114 -6.61 -0.56 2.14
N PRO A 115 -7.51 -1.55 2.16
CA PRO A 115 -7.15 -2.96 2.14
C PRO A 115 -6.72 -3.40 0.73
N CYS A 116 -5.69 -2.75 0.17
CA CYS A 116 -5.05 -3.14 -1.07
C CYS A 116 -4.04 -4.26 -0.82
N GLU A 117 -3.91 -5.15 -1.80
CA GLU A 117 -3.06 -6.33 -1.71
C GLU A 117 -1.82 -6.16 -2.59
N GLY A 118 -0.65 -6.24 -1.96
CA GLY A 118 0.65 -6.22 -2.61
C GLY A 118 1.15 -7.63 -2.84
N ARG A 119 1.57 -7.93 -4.07
CA ARG A 119 2.10 -9.25 -4.43
C ARG A 119 3.44 -9.14 -5.11
N ILE A 120 4.39 -9.98 -4.70
CA ILE A 120 5.53 -10.36 -5.54
C ILE A 120 5.01 -11.41 -6.53
N SER A 121 4.69 -10.96 -7.74
CA SER A 121 4.02 -11.76 -8.75
C SER A 121 5.00 -12.60 -9.57
N GLY A 122 6.23 -12.13 -9.75
CA GLY A 122 7.31 -12.87 -10.39
C GLY A 122 8.67 -12.38 -9.90
N ILE A 123 9.60 -13.29 -9.65
CA ILE A 123 10.94 -12.95 -9.12
C ILE A 123 12.10 -13.68 -9.83
N VAL A 124 11.79 -14.38 -10.92
CA VAL A 124 12.75 -15.26 -11.63
C VAL A 124 13.02 -14.81 -13.06
N ASP A 125 12.19 -13.93 -13.62
CA ASP A 125 12.25 -13.51 -15.02
C ASP A 125 13.27 -12.39 -15.22
N SER A 126 14.54 -12.77 -15.15
CA SER A 126 15.67 -11.86 -15.32
C SER A 126 15.55 -11.01 -16.61
N PRO A 127 15.78 -9.69 -16.53
CA PRO A 127 16.30 -8.95 -15.38
C PRO A 127 15.23 -8.44 -14.40
N ASN A 128 13.94 -8.63 -14.68
CA ASN A 128 12.86 -7.94 -13.97
C ASN A 128 12.19 -8.82 -12.91
N ALA A 129 12.09 -8.29 -11.70
CA ALA A 129 11.02 -8.70 -10.81
C ALA A 129 9.71 -8.05 -11.28
N VAL A 130 8.59 -8.71 -10.99
CA VAL A 130 7.24 -8.20 -11.21
C VAL A 130 6.55 -8.14 -9.86
N ALA A 131 6.05 -6.96 -9.51
CA ALA A 131 5.22 -6.76 -8.34
C ALA A 131 3.91 -6.08 -8.74
N THR A 132 2.85 -6.37 -8.00
CA THR A 132 1.53 -5.80 -8.28
C THR A 132 0.89 -5.25 -7.01
N ILE A 133 0.10 -4.20 -7.16
CA ILE A 133 -0.84 -3.72 -6.14
C ILE A 133 -2.27 -3.87 -6.67
N ALA A 134 -3.09 -4.63 -5.95
CA ALA A 134 -4.49 -4.85 -6.26
C ALA A 134 -5.36 -4.00 -5.34
N ILE A 135 -6.23 -3.20 -5.91
CA ILE A 135 -7.08 -2.26 -5.17
C ILE A 135 -8.54 -2.69 -5.30
N PRO A 136 -9.27 -2.89 -4.20
CA PRO A 136 -10.65 -3.36 -4.26
C PRO A 136 -11.55 -2.25 -4.81
N THR A 137 -12.28 -2.50 -5.89
CA THR A 137 -13.06 -1.43 -6.55
C THR A 137 -14.27 -0.99 -5.72
N ALA A 138 -14.72 -1.83 -4.79
CA ALA A 138 -15.88 -1.56 -3.94
C ALA A 138 -15.67 -0.45 -2.91
N ILE A 139 -14.44 0.01 -2.68
CA ILE A 139 -14.16 1.13 -1.75
C ILE A 139 -14.46 2.50 -2.37
N PHE A 140 -14.77 2.55 -3.67
CA PHE A 140 -15.05 3.79 -4.39
C PHE A 140 -16.54 3.92 -4.70
N ASP A 141 -17.12 5.09 -4.42
CA ASP A 141 -18.48 5.44 -4.86
C ASP A 141 -18.57 5.64 -6.38
N GLN A 142 -17.44 5.91 -7.04
CA GLN A 142 -17.35 6.07 -8.48
C GLN A 142 -16.76 4.82 -9.14
N ASP A 143 -17.26 4.48 -10.32
CA ASP A 143 -16.71 3.38 -11.10
C ASP A 143 -15.33 3.74 -11.68
N ILE A 144 -14.30 3.17 -11.05
CA ILE A 144 -12.91 3.37 -11.45
C ILE A 144 -12.42 2.43 -12.56
N LYS A 145 -13.28 1.58 -13.14
CA LYS A 145 -12.85 0.62 -14.17
C LYS A 145 -12.50 1.33 -15.49
N PRO A 146 -11.60 0.76 -16.32
CA PRO A 146 -11.23 1.29 -17.63
C PRO A 146 -12.46 1.43 -18.54
N LYS A 147 -12.85 2.67 -18.84
CA LYS A 147 -13.96 3.05 -19.73
C LYS A 147 -13.62 4.38 -20.40
N HIS A 148 -14.40 4.79 -21.41
CA HIS A 148 -14.23 6.12 -22.01
C HIS A 148 -14.39 7.22 -20.95
N LEU A 149 -13.35 8.05 -20.82
CA LEU A 149 -13.28 9.15 -19.85
C LEU A 149 -14.19 10.30 -20.30
N ARG A 150 -15.49 10.27 -19.94
CA ARG A 150 -16.39 11.42 -20.11
C ARG A 150 -17.00 11.82 -18.77
N GLY A 151 -16.77 13.09 -18.38
CA GLY A 151 -17.50 13.79 -17.32
C GLY A 151 -17.48 13.13 -15.94
N ARG A 152 -16.30 12.87 -15.35
CA ARG A 152 -16.19 12.26 -14.01
C ARG A 152 -16.12 13.34 -12.92
N PRO A 153 -17.02 13.34 -11.92
CA PRO A 153 -17.21 14.45 -10.98
C PRO A 153 -16.15 14.58 -9.88
N GLY A 154 -15.08 13.77 -9.87
CA GLY A 154 -14.14 13.75 -8.76
C GLY A 154 -14.70 13.09 -7.49
N PRO A 155 -13.88 12.88 -6.46
CA PRO A 155 -14.39 12.52 -5.14
C PRO A 155 -15.33 13.60 -4.60
N LYS A 156 -16.47 13.17 -4.05
CA LYS A 156 -17.37 14.07 -3.35
C LYS A 156 -16.79 14.38 -1.98
N LEU A 157 -16.40 15.63 -1.75
CA LEU A 157 -15.99 16.07 -0.43
C LEU A 157 -17.25 16.21 0.46
N ILE A 158 -17.42 15.30 1.42
CA ILE A 158 -18.48 15.41 2.42
C ILE A 158 -17.94 16.28 3.57
N ARG A 159 -18.56 17.45 3.77
CA ARG A 159 -18.29 18.31 4.93
C ARG A 159 -19.37 18.05 5.98
N LEU A 160 -19.02 17.34 7.04
CA LEU A 160 -19.90 17.16 8.19
C LEU A 160 -19.64 18.32 9.17
N PRO A 161 -20.68 19.03 9.64
CA PRO A 161 -20.52 20.20 10.50
C PRO A 161 -19.84 19.88 11.85
N ASP A 162 -19.95 18.63 12.31
CA ASP A 162 -19.42 18.18 13.61
C ASP A 162 -18.03 17.53 13.51
N LEU A 163 -17.46 17.43 12.29
CA LEU A 163 -16.10 16.95 12.11
C LEU A 163 -15.11 18.08 12.38
N LEU A 164 -14.16 17.86 13.28
CA LEU A 164 -13.06 18.79 13.52
C LEU A 164 -12.33 19.09 12.20
N SER A 165 -12.45 20.33 11.73
CA SER A 165 -11.74 20.81 10.54
C SER A 165 -10.52 21.62 10.94
N CYS A 166 -9.36 21.33 10.35
CA CYS A 166 -8.25 22.27 10.38
C CYS A 166 -8.61 23.50 9.55
N SER A 167 -8.42 24.70 10.11
CA SER A 167 -8.64 26.00 9.43
C SER A 167 -7.61 26.30 8.33
N ASN A 168 -6.85 25.30 7.91
CA ASN A 168 -5.71 25.48 7.03
C ASN A 168 -6.16 25.39 5.56
N ASN A 169 -6.16 26.53 4.87
CA ASN A 169 -6.61 26.68 3.47
C ASN A 169 -5.53 26.33 2.44
N GLY A 170 -4.47 25.61 2.81
CA GLY A 170 -3.40 25.22 1.88
C GLY A 170 -2.49 26.38 1.42
N HIS A 171 -2.46 27.48 2.17
CA HIS A 171 -1.58 28.64 1.91
C HIS A 171 -0.28 28.64 2.73
N ILE A 172 -0.05 27.62 3.55
CA ILE A 172 1.23 27.48 4.25
C ILE A 172 2.26 26.95 3.25
N PRO A 173 3.49 27.49 3.22
CA PRO A 173 4.55 26.96 2.37
C PRO A 173 4.72 25.45 2.60
N VAL A 174 4.53 24.66 1.54
CA VAL A 174 4.92 23.25 1.55
C VAL A 174 6.43 23.20 1.67
N THR A 175 6.97 22.33 2.52
CA THR A 175 8.42 22.12 2.67
C THR A 175 9.03 21.89 1.30
N GLN A 176 9.90 22.81 0.86
CA GLN A 176 10.60 22.67 -0.40
C GLN A 176 11.75 21.68 -0.23
N ASP A 177 11.83 20.71 -1.14
CA ASP A 177 12.96 19.80 -1.24
C ASP A 177 14.24 20.61 -1.55
N GLN A 178 15.26 20.48 -0.70
CA GLN A 178 16.55 21.15 -0.86
C GLN A 178 17.43 20.49 -1.94
N SER A 179 17.01 19.36 -2.53
CA SER A 179 17.80 18.62 -3.51
C SER A 179 17.79 19.20 -4.94
N GLY A 180 17.00 20.25 -5.19
CA GLY A 180 16.84 20.91 -6.49
C GLY A 180 18.05 21.74 -6.93
N THR A 181 19.20 21.12 -7.15
CA THR A 181 20.28 21.74 -7.92
C THR A 181 19.88 21.69 -9.40
N ARG A 182 19.65 22.86 -9.98
CA ARG A 182 19.31 23.05 -11.39
C ARG A 182 20.34 22.34 -12.27
N ALA A 183 19.90 21.38 -13.08
CA ALA A 183 20.67 20.94 -14.23
C ALA A 183 20.72 22.10 -15.23
N SER A 184 21.91 22.67 -15.42
CA SER A 184 22.26 23.56 -16.53
C SER A 184 22.45 22.76 -17.82
#